data_AF-A0A6C0BYK5-F1
#
_entry.id   AF-A0A6C0BYK5-F1
#
_cell.length_a   1.000
_cell.length_b   1.000
_cell.length_c   1.000
_cell.angle_alpha   90.00
_cell.angle_beta   90.00
_cell.angle_gamma   90.00
#
_symmetry.space_group_name_H-M   'P 1'
#
loop_
_entity.id
_entity.type
_entity.pdbx_description
1 polymer ?
#
loop_
_entity_poly.entity_id
_entity_poly.type
_entity_poly.pdbx_seq_one_letter_code
_entity_poly.pdbx_strand_id
1 'polypeptide(L)'
;MDSPMTTPSASPKTQIVQQSSASPNTKIAALQQQHDALQSTVELLTKQMTALNLEPTRVEVEAEKPAEKPAEKPAGKKAKATPAFALPWTGTPIAGCCQGIRSNYDTFTQCHQACVKDGDYCKTCTKNCGELGIPKEGNVDTRSEITKKIKGYIHYMNAKKLSKQDVIEEAAKFDITLADEIFEKPASGAKGRPKKSTAVNDSDEDAQLPQIQILGLLDTEPTSPTSP
;
A
#
# COMPACT_ATOMS: atom_id res chain seq x y z
N MET A 1 6.97 -5.16 72.39
CA MET A 1 8.38 -5.57 72.24
C MET A 1 8.33 -7.08 72.03
N ASP A 2 8.57 -7.67 70.89
CA ASP A 2 9.21 -7.18 69.67
C ASP A 2 8.86 -8.16 68.56
N SER A 3 8.70 -7.65 67.33
CA SER A 3 8.75 -8.46 66.13
C SER A 3 10.08 -9.21 66.04
N PRO A 4 10.18 -10.25 65.19
CA PRO A 4 10.99 -9.97 64.01
C PRO A 4 10.38 -10.50 62.70
N MET A 5 10.32 -9.59 61.73
CA MET A 5 10.37 -9.88 60.31
C MET A 5 11.64 -10.68 59.99
N THR A 6 11.54 -11.69 59.15
CA THR A 6 12.56 -12.03 58.13
C THR A 6 11.90 -12.93 57.09
N THR A 7 11.59 -12.37 55.92
CA THR A 7 11.60 -13.11 54.65
C THR A 7 13.06 -13.18 54.18
N PRO A 8 13.45 -14.21 53.39
CA PRO A 8 13.51 -13.93 51.97
C PRO A 8 13.18 -15.13 51.05
N SER A 9 12.62 -14.78 49.91
CA SER A 9 13.04 -15.23 48.57
C SER A 9 13.10 -16.74 48.31
N ALA A 10 12.03 -17.28 47.73
CA ALA A 10 12.11 -18.39 46.81
C ALA A 10 11.27 -18.06 45.56
N SER A 11 11.98 -17.66 44.50
CA SER A 11 11.42 -17.52 43.16
C SER A 11 10.73 -18.81 42.72
N PRO A 12 9.49 -18.77 42.18
CA PRO A 12 8.93 -19.93 41.53
C PRO A 12 9.73 -20.17 40.24
N LYS A 13 10.44 -21.29 40.21
CA LYS A 13 11.08 -21.82 39.01
C LYS A 13 10.06 -21.84 37.88
N THR A 14 10.35 -21.09 36.83
CA THR A 14 9.76 -21.19 35.50
C THR A 14 9.55 -22.65 35.15
N GLN A 15 8.31 -23.14 35.26
CA GLN A 15 7.95 -24.38 34.60
C GLN A 15 8.00 -24.07 33.11
N ILE A 16 9.08 -24.55 32.50
CA ILE A 16 9.20 -24.76 31.07
C ILE A 16 7.92 -25.48 30.66
N VAL A 17 7.04 -24.76 29.96
CA VAL A 17 5.92 -25.34 29.24
C VAL A 17 6.55 -26.33 28.28
N GLN A 18 6.49 -27.61 28.66
CA GLN A 18 6.79 -28.72 27.78
C GLN A 18 5.83 -28.55 26.60
N GLN A 19 6.39 -28.12 25.46
CA GLN A 19 5.74 -28.30 24.18
C GLN A 19 5.51 -29.80 24.03
N SER A 20 4.27 -30.20 24.32
CA SER A 20 3.77 -31.53 24.07
C SER A 20 3.93 -31.80 22.59
N SER A 21 4.81 -32.75 22.27
CA SER A 21 4.99 -33.33 20.95
C SER A 21 3.71 -34.09 20.57
N ALA A 22 2.69 -33.36 20.16
CA ALA A 22 1.50 -33.90 19.54
C ALA A 22 1.94 -34.65 18.27
N SER A 23 1.91 -35.98 18.37
CA SER A 23 2.20 -36.95 17.30
C SER A 23 1.46 -36.55 16.01
N PRO A 24 2.05 -36.70 14.81
CA PRO A 24 1.41 -36.28 13.56
C PRO A 24 -0.02 -36.82 13.38
N ASN A 25 -0.31 -38.00 13.95
CA ASN A 25 -1.65 -38.59 13.96
C ASN A 25 -2.70 -37.75 14.72
N THR A 26 -2.35 -37.07 15.81
CA THR A 26 -3.33 -36.27 16.57
C THR A 26 -3.66 -34.95 15.87
N LYS A 27 -2.70 -34.38 15.12
CA LYS A 27 -2.95 -33.17 14.31
C LYS A 27 -3.85 -33.47 13.11
N ILE A 28 -3.66 -34.62 12.47
CA ILE A 28 -4.52 -35.08 11.37
C ILE A 28 -5.94 -35.32 11.88
N ALA A 29 -6.10 -35.98 13.03
CA ALA A 29 -7.41 -36.18 13.65
C ALA A 29 -8.10 -34.85 14.02
N ALA A 30 -7.36 -33.87 14.54
CA ALA A 30 -7.90 -32.55 14.85
C ALA A 30 -8.34 -31.79 13.60
N LEU A 31 -7.59 -31.87 12.50
CA LEU A 31 -7.96 -31.26 11.22
C LEU A 31 -9.19 -31.93 10.61
N GLN A 32 -9.30 -33.25 10.70
CA GLN A 32 -10.48 -34.00 10.27
C GLN A 32 -11.72 -33.55 11.05
N GLN A 33 -11.60 -33.43 12.38
CA GLN A 33 -12.68 -32.95 13.24
C GLN A 33 -13.11 -31.52 12.90
N GLN A 34 -12.15 -30.63 12.57
CA GLN A 34 -12.45 -29.27 12.13
C GLN A 34 -13.15 -29.24 10.77
N HIS A 35 -12.72 -30.10 9.83
CA HIS A 35 -13.35 -30.24 8.53
C HIS A 35 -14.80 -30.71 8.67
N ASP A 36 -15.05 -31.76 9.47
CA ASP A 36 -16.39 -32.31 9.69
C ASP A 36 -17.30 -31.29 10.39
N ALA A 37 -16.75 -30.52 11.35
CA ALA A 37 -17.47 -29.41 11.97
C ALA A 37 -17.84 -28.33 10.94
N LEU A 38 -16.91 -27.91 10.08
CA LEU A 38 -17.19 -26.94 9.03
C LEU A 38 -18.24 -27.45 8.03
N GLN A 39 -18.14 -28.71 7.61
CA GLN A 39 -19.15 -29.32 6.73
C GLN A 39 -20.53 -29.29 7.35
N SER A 40 -20.65 -29.63 8.64
CA SER A 40 -21.92 -29.56 9.36
C SER A 40 -22.49 -28.14 9.41
N THR A 41 -21.65 -27.11 9.55
CA THR A 41 -22.09 -25.70 9.54
C THR A 41 -22.57 -25.27 8.16
N VAL A 42 -21.90 -25.70 7.08
CA VAL A 42 -22.30 -25.40 5.71
C VAL A 42 -23.63 -26.04 5.38
N GLU A 43 -23.87 -27.28 5.81
CA GLU A 43 -25.16 -27.94 5.64
C GLU A 43 -26.28 -27.23 6.41
N LEU A 44 -26.02 -26.79 7.64
CA LEU A 44 -26.99 -26.05 8.44
C LEU A 44 -27.33 -24.69 7.79
N LEU A 45 -26.32 -23.96 7.33
CA LEU A 45 -26.51 -22.70 6.60
C LEU A 45 -27.28 -22.94 5.30
N THR A 46 -26.98 -24.00 4.56
CA THR A 46 -27.69 -24.37 3.33
C THR A 46 -29.16 -24.64 3.62
N LYS A 47 -29.46 -25.40 4.69
CA LYS A 47 -30.83 -25.65 5.16
C LYS A 47 -31.53 -24.35 5.55
N GLN A 48 -30.85 -23.44 6.25
CA GLN A 48 -31.37 -22.11 6.60
C GLN A 48 -31.66 -21.26 5.35
N MET A 49 -30.78 -21.28 4.34
CA MET A 49 -30.98 -20.58 3.07
C MET A 49 -32.18 -21.14 2.29
N THR A 50 -32.34 -22.46 2.25
CA THR A 50 -33.51 -23.10 1.60
C THR A 50 -34.81 -22.81 2.36
N ALA A 51 -34.78 -22.78 3.70
CA ALA A 51 -35.95 -22.52 4.53
C ALA A 51 -36.46 -21.07 4.41
N LEU A 52 -35.58 -20.13 4.07
CA LEU A 52 -35.94 -18.73 3.82
C LEU A 52 -36.35 -18.45 2.37
N ASN A 53 -36.47 -19.48 1.52
CA ASN A 53 -36.81 -19.37 0.09
C ASN A 53 -35.97 -18.31 -0.66
N LEU A 54 -34.73 -18.11 -0.19
CA LEU A 54 -33.69 -17.38 -0.92
C LEU A 54 -33.15 -18.36 -1.96
N GLU A 55 -33.88 -18.50 -3.07
CA GLU A 55 -33.26 -19.01 -4.28
C GLU A 55 -32.06 -18.10 -4.58
N PRO A 56 -30.89 -18.64 -4.97
CA PRO A 56 -29.85 -17.80 -5.53
C PRO A 56 -30.45 -17.18 -6.79
N THR A 57 -30.94 -15.94 -6.68
CA THR A 57 -31.33 -15.14 -7.82
C THR A 57 -30.06 -14.94 -8.62
N ARG A 58 -29.88 -15.81 -9.62
CA ARG A 58 -29.03 -15.51 -10.75
C ARG A 58 -29.61 -14.24 -11.34
N VAL A 59 -28.96 -13.12 -11.08
CA VAL A 59 -29.29 -11.86 -11.75
C VAL A 59 -28.99 -12.10 -13.22
N GLU A 60 -30.02 -12.46 -13.98
CA GLU A 60 -29.99 -12.37 -15.43
C GLU A 60 -29.96 -10.87 -15.74
N VAL A 61 -28.76 -10.34 -15.89
CA VAL A 61 -28.57 -9.00 -16.41
C VAL A 61 -28.95 -9.09 -17.89
N GLU A 62 -30.14 -8.61 -18.24
CA GLU A 62 -30.50 -8.27 -19.62
C GLU A 62 -29.49 -7.25 -20.14
N ALA A 63 -28.48 -7.76 -20.83
CA ALA A 63 -27.50 -6.95 -21.52
C ALA A 63 -28.17 -6.35 -22.75
N GLU A 64 -28.48 -5.06 -22.70
CA GLU A 64 -28.77 -4.27 -23.89
C GLU A 64 -27.56 -4.32 -24.84
N LYS A 65 -27.87 -4.71 -26.07
CA LYS A 65 -27.00 -4.93 -27.23
C LYS A 65 -26.14 -3.69 -27.58
N PRO A 66 -24.82 -3.87 -27.76
CA PRO A 66 -24.06 -3.05 -28.71
C PRO A 66 -23.66 -3.87 -29.96
N ALA A 67 -23.66 -3.18 -31.09
CA ALA A 67 -23.59 -3.70 -32.45
C ALA A 67 -22.34 -4.54 -32.82
N GLU A 68 -22.56 -5.50 -33.73
CA GLU A 68 -21.60 -6.17 -34.64
C GLU A 68 -20.64 -5.16 -35.33
N LYS A 69 -19.40 -5.41 -35.78
CA LYS A 69 -18.47 -6.56 -36.01
C LYS A 69 -17.15 -5.93 -36.57
N PRO A 70 -16.10 -6.64 -37.06
CA PRO A 70 -15.54 -7.98 -36.75
C PRO A 70 -13.98 -7.99 -36.61
N ALA A 71 -13.41 -8.99 -35.93
CA ALA A 71 -12.25 -9.77 -36.41
C ALA A 71 -11.75 -10.74 -35.32
N GLU A 72 -11.85 -12.02 -35.66
CA GLU A 72 -11.47 -13.20 -34.91
C GLU A 72 -9.96 -13.48 -35.01
N LYS A 73 -9.34 -14.00 -33.93
CA LYS A 73 -8.14 -14.87 -33.93
C LYS A 73 -8.01 -15.56 -32.55
N PRO A 74 -7.38 -16.75 -32.48
CA PRO A 74 -7.96 -17.95 -31.86
C PRO A 74 -7.75 -18.07 -30.35
N ALA A 75 -8.70 -18.79 -29.72
CA ALA A 75 -8.64 -19.26 -28.35
C ALA A 75 -7.46 -20.20 -28.11
N GLY A 76 -6.75 -20.03 -26.98
CA GLY A 76 -5.71 -20.95 -26.56
C GLY A 76 -4.69 -20.38 -25.58
N LYS A 77 -5.17 -19.92 -24.42
CA LYS A 77 -4.51 -19.87 -23.09
C LYS A 77 -5.46 -19.16 -22.15
N LYS A 78 -5.68 -19.70 -20.95
CA LYS A 78 -6.35 -18.96 -19.86
C LYS A 78 -5.50 -17.70 -19.64
N ALA A 79 -5.93 -16.58 -20.21
CA ALA A 79 -5.29 -15.30 -19.98
C ALA A 79 -5.48 -15.02 -18.49
N LYS A 80 -4.38 -14.91 -17.75
CA LYS A 80 -4.44 -14.42 -16.38
C LYS A 80 -5.16 -13.08 -16.44
N ALA A 81 -6.22 -12.91 -15.64
CA ALA A 81 -6.97 -11.67 -15.59
C ALA A 81 -5.96 -10.55 -15.36
N THR A 82 -5.92 -9.58 -16.27
CA THR A 82 -5.11 -8.36 -16.09
C THR A 82 -6.04 -7.32 -15.50
N PRO A 83 -5.65 -6.59 -14.44
CA PRO A 83 -6.53 -5.60 -13.85
C PRO A 83 -6.84 -4.50 -14.87
N ALA A 84 -8.04 -3.94 -14.77
CA ALA A 84 -8.50 -2.87 -15.67
C ALA A 84 -7.64 -1.59 -15.57
N PHE A 85 -7.02 -1.36 -14.42
CA PHE A 85 -6.12 -0.24 -14.14
C PHE A 85 -4.93 -0.68 -13.27
N ALA A 86 -3.94 0.20 -13.12
CA ALA A 86 -2.76 -0.11 -12.33
C ALA A 86 -3.12 -0.06 -10.84
N LEU A 87 -3.00 -1.19 -10.15
CA LEU A 87 -3.22 -1.28 -8.72
C LEU A 87 -2.08 -0.58 -7.94
N PRO A 88 -2.38 -0.04 -6.74
CA PRO A 88 -1.37 0.52 -5.86
C PRO A 88 -0.39 -0.56 -5.41
N TRP A 89 0.79 -0.11 -4.98
CA TRP A 89 1.75 -1.01 -4.37
C TRP A 89 1.41 -1.23 -2.90
N THR A 90 1.32 -2.51 -2.53
CA THR A 90 0.95 -2.95 -1.18
C THR A 90 2.14 -3.53 -0.40
N GLY A 91 3.36 -3.40 -0.92
CA GLY A 91 4.56 -4.00 -0.30
C GLY A 91 4.83 -5.43 -0.74
N THR A 92 3.83 -6.13 -1.28
CA THR A 92 3.98 -7.51 -1.76
C THR A 92 3.83 -7.57 -3.28
N PRO A 93 4.76 -8.22 -4.01
CA PRO A 93 4.64 -8.39 -5.45
C PRO A 93 3.49 -9.35 -5.80
N ILE A 94 2.72 -8.98 -6.81
CA ILE A 94 1.65 -9.80 -7.36
C ILE A 94 2.27 -10.94 -8.15
N ALA A 95 1.99 -12.17 -7.73
CA ALA A 95 2.53 -13.37 -8.35
C ALA A 95 1.98 -13.57 -9.77
N GLY A 96 2.82 -14.04 -10.69
CA GLY A 96 2.40 -14.41 -12.04
C GLY A 96 2.15 -13.24 -13.00
N CYS A 97 2.41 -12.02 -12.56
CA CYS A 97 2.48 -10.79 -13.36
C CYS A 97 3.94 -10.33 -13.53
N CYS A 98 4.15 -9.39 -14.44
CA CYS A 98 5.46 -8.78 -14.67
C CYS A 98 6.00 -8.13 -13.39
N GLN A 99 7.27 -8.40 -13.08
CA GLN A 99 7.94 -7.88 -11.89
C GLN A 99 8.46 -6.43 -12.08
N GLY A 100 8.53 -5.95 -13.33
CA GLY A 100 8.99 -4.59 -13.61
C GLY A 100 8.07 -3.49 -13.05
N ILE A 101 8.68 -2.43 -12.50
CA ILE A 101 7.97 -1.23 -12.06
C ILE A 101 7.72 -0.30 -13.25
N ARG A 102 6.55 0.35 -13.26
CA ARG A 102 6.20 1.41 -14.22
C ARG A 102 5.81 2.68 -13.49
N SER A 103 6.24 3.81 -14.04
CA SER A 103 5.73 5.12 -13.65
C SER A 103 4.38 5.36 -14.33
N ASN A 104 3.31 5.41 -13.54
CA ASN A 104 1.96 5.74 -13.98
C ASN A 104 1.54 7.05 -13.29
N TYR A 105 1.63 8.19 -13.98
CA TYR A 105 1.36 9.52 -13.39
C TYR A 105 2.15 9.77 -12.09
N ASP A 106 3.45 9.50 -12.13
CA ASP A 106 4.38 9.56 -10.97
C ASP A 106 4.00 8.66 -9.78
N THR A 107 3.04 7.74 -10.01
CA THR A 107 2.73 6.65 -9.10
C THR A 107 3.46 5.42 -9.63
N PHE A 108 4.54 5.04 -8.96
CA PHE A 108 5.30 3.85 -9.32
C PHE A 108 4.45 2.63 -8.93
N THR A 109 4.11 1.77 -9.88
CA THR A 109 3.22 0.61 -9.66
C THR A 109 3.81 -0.61 -10.37
N GLN A 110 3.46 -1.80 -9.89
CA GLN A 110 3.87 -3.04 -10.56
C GLN A 110 3.23 -3.13 -11.94
N CYS A 111 3.96 -3.66 -12.91
CA CYS A 111 3.38 -3.95 -14.21
C CYS A 111 2.49 -5.21 -14.14
N HIS A 112 1.20 -5.05 -14.37
CA HIS A 112 0.27 -6.18 -14.34
C HIS A 112 0.20 -7.00 -15.63
N GLN A 113 1.08 -6.74 -16.60
CA GLN A 113 1.10 -7.47 -17.86
C GLN A 113 1.66 -8.87 -17.66
N ALA A 114 1.19 -9.82 -18.48
CA ALA A 114 1.71 -11.18 -18.46
C ALA A 114 3.20 -11.22 -18.85
N CYS A 115 3.95 -12.03 -18.12
CA CYS A 115 5.35 -12.28 -18.41
C CYS A 115 5.52 -13.03 -19.74
N VAL A 116 6.69 -12.90 -20.35
CA VAL A 116 7.11 -13.79 -21.44
C VAL A 116 7.27 -15.21 -20.88
N LYS A 117 7.13 -16.24 -21.74
CA LYS A 117 7.04 -17.66 -21.33
C LYS A 117 8.15 -18.16 -20.39
N ASP A 118 9.31 -17.51 -20.39
CA ASP A 118 10.50 -17.93 -19.64
C ASP A 118 11.24 -16.74 -19.01
N GLY A 119 10.51 -15.71 -18.57
CA GLY A 119 11.14 -14.56 -17.90
C GLY A 119 10.23 -13.85 -16.91
N ASP A 120 10.81 -12.96 -16.11
CA ASP A 120 10.10 -12.23 -15.04
C ASP A 120 9.40 -10.96 -15.53
N TYR A 121 9.63 -10.59 -16.79
CA TYR A 121 9.15 -9.36 -17.40
C TYR A 121 8.21 -9.61 -18.58
N CYS A 122 7.28 -8.68 -18.79
CA CYS A 122 6.48 -8.64 -20.02
C CYS A 122 7.33 -8.12 -21.19
N LYS A 123 6.88 -8.40 -22.43
CA LYS A 123 7.57 -7.99 -23.67
C LYS A 123 8.00 -6.52 -23.68
N THR A 124 7.19 -5.63 -23.13
CA THR A 124 7.49 -4.19 -23.09
C THR A 124 8.50 -3.84 -21.98
N CYS A 125 8.44 -4.51 -20.83
CA CYS A 125 9.42 -4.31 -19.77
C CYS A 125 10.79 -4.87 -20.20
N THR A 126 10.85 -6.03 -20.84
CA THR A 126 12.09 -6.61 -21.39
C THR A 126 12.77 -5.67 -22.38
N LYS A 127 12.01 -4.97 -23.24
CA LYS A 127 12.55 -3.96 -24.17
C LYS A 127 13.10 -2.71 -23.47
N ASN A 128 12.58 -2.42 -22.27
CA ASN A 128 13.00 -1.28 -21.46
C ASN A 128 14.03 -1.69 -20.40
N CYS A 129 14.56 -2.91 -20.46
CA CYS A 129 15.65 -3.33 -19.59
C CYS A 129 16.96 -2.69 -20.04
N GLY A 130 17.77 -2.27 -19.06
CA GLY A 130 19.15 -1.87 -19.29
C GLY A 130 20.08 -3.09 -19.43
N GLU A 131 21.40 -2.84 -19.40
CA GLU A 131 22.44 -3.87 -19.52
C GLU A 131 22.36 -4.94 -18.41
N LEU A 132 21.83 -4.58 -17.23
CA LEU A 132 21.66 -5.49 -16.09
C LEU A 132 20.38 -6.35 -16.18
N GLY A 133 19.60 -6.24 -17.26
CA GLY A 133 18.33 -6.96 -17.39
C GLY A 133 17.20 -6.41 -16.51
N ILE A 134 17.44 -5.32 -15.78
CA ILE A 134 16.46 -4.63 -14.93
C ILE A 134 15.80 -3.48 -15.73
N PRO A 135 14.47 -3.30 -15.67
CA PRO A 135 13.78 -2.17 -16.30
C PRO A 135 14.31 -0.82 -15.82
N LYS A 136 14.24 0.21 -16.69
CA LYS A 136 14.67 1.59 -16.37
C LYS A 136 14.14 2.17 -15.06
N GLU A 137 12.92 1.80 -14.68
CA GLU A 137 12.26 2.28 -13.45
C GLU A 137 12.43 1.32 -12.26
N GLY A 138 13.20 0.24 -12.43
CA GLY A 138 13.46 -0.77 -11.43
C GLY A 138 12.57 -2.01 -11.51
N ASN A 139 12.84 -2.94 -10.59
CA ASN A 139 12.06 -4.14 -10.31
C ASN A 139 11.26 -3.97 -9.01
N VAL A 140 10.37 -4.91 -8.69
CA VAL A 140 9.68 -4.94 -7.38
C VAL A 140 10.64 -4.88 -6.21
N ASP A 141 11.81 -5.54 -6.29
CA ASP A 141 12.79 -5.59 -5.20
C ASP A 141 13.50 -4.24 -5.00
N THR A 142 13.85 -3.59 -6.11
CA THR A 142 14.55 -2.29 -6.11
C THR A 142 13.59 -1.12 -5.94
N ARG A 143 12.28 -1.37 -5.76
CA ARG A 143 11.28 -0.32 -5.62
C ARG A 143 11.56 0.57 -4.40
N SER A 144 12.03 -0.04 -3.31
CA SER A 144 12.45 0.60 -2.07
C SER A 144 13.57 1.62 -2.30
N GLU A 145 14.36 1.41 -3.34
CA GLU A 145 15.54 2.22 -3.69
C GLU A 145 15.20 3.33 -4.70
N ILE A 146 13.94 3.42 -5.16
CA ILE A 146 13.51 4.48 -6.07
C ILE A 146 13.57 5.81 -5.31
N THR A 147 14.63 6.59 -5.57
CA THR A 147 14.84 7.93 -5.00
C THR A 147 13.98 9.01 -5.65
N LYS A 148 13.25 8.68 -6.71
CA LYS A 148 12.33 9.61 -7.39
C LYS A 148 11.16 9.94 -6.45
N LYS A 149 10.69 11.20 -6.48
CA LYS A 149 9.52 11.64 -5.69
C LYS A 149 8.27 10.84 -6.11
N ILE A 150 7.93 9.82 -5.33
CA ILE A 150 6.73 8.99 -5.55
C ILE A 150 5.52 9.79 -5.10
N LYS A 151 4.56 10.04 -6.00
CA LYS A 151 3.26 10.60 -5.62
C LYS A 151 2.37 9.50 -5.07
N GLY A 152 1.50 9.86 -4.11
CA GLY A 152 0.49 8.95 -3.58
C GLY A 152 -0.51 8.52 -4.65
N TYR A 153 -1.09 7.33 -4.46
CA TYR A 153 -1.97 6.68 -5.44
C TYR A 153 -3.22 7.49 -5.82
N ILE A 154 -3.65 8.41 -4.95
CA ILE A 154 -4.74 9.36 -5.21
C ILE A 154 -4.49 10.20 -6.46
N HIS A 155 -3.22 10.52 -6.78
CA HIS A 155 -2.91 11.26 -7.99
C HIS A 155 -3.27 10.46 -9.25
N TYR A 156 -2.98 9.16 -9.23
CA TYR A 156 -3.39 8.23 -10.28
C TYR A 156 -4.91 8.10 -10.35
N MET A 157 -5.60 7.95 -9.21
CA MET A 157 -7.06 7.86 -9.17
C MET A 157 -7.74 9.10 -9.75
N ASN A 158 -7.27 10.30 -9.40
CA ASN A 158 -7.80 11.55 -9.93
C ASN A 158 -7.55 11.67 -11.45
N ALA A 159 -6.38 11.24 -11.93
CA ALA A 159 -6.07 11.25 -13.36
C ALA A 159 -6.94 10.26 -14.16
N LYS A 160 -7.27 9.11 -13.57
CA LYS A 160 -8.10 8.05 -14.18
C LYS A 160 -9.59 8.16 -13.86
N LYS A 161 -10.00 9.11 -13.00
CA LYS A 161 -11.37 9.30 -12.52
C LYS A 161 -11.97 8.02 -11.89
N LEU A 162 -11.16 7.33 -11.08
CA LEU A 162 -11.55 6.09 -10.39
C LEU A 162 -12.11 6.41 -9.00
N SER A 163 -13.16 5.69 -8.58
CA SER A 163 -13.64 5.75 -7.20
C SER A 163 -12.83 4.82 -6.30
N LYS A 164 -12.83 5.08 -4.98
CA LYS A 164 -12.18 4.19 -3.99
C LYS A 164 -12.75 2.76 -4.08
N GLN A 165 -14.06 2.67 -4.26
CA GLN A 165 -14.79 1.40 -4.35
C GLN A 165 -14.31 0.56 -5.54
N ASP A 166 -14.20 1.15 -6.73
CA ASP A 166 -13.72 0.44 -7.93
C ASP A 166 -12.33 -0.17 -7.71
N VAL A 167 -11.44 0.56 -7.03
CA VAL A 167 -10.07 0.11 -6.75
C VAL A 167 -10.06 -1.05 -5.78
N ILE A 168 -10.90 -1.02 -4.74
CA ILE A 168 -11.02 -2.11 -3.76
C ILE A 168 -11.58 -3.37 -4.42
N GLU A 169 -12.64 -3.23 -5.22
CA GLU A 169 -13.25 -4.36 -5.93
C GLU A 169 -12.29 -5.00 -6.92
N GLU A 170 -11.52 -4.20 -7.65
CA GLU A 170 -10.52 -4.73 -8.57
C GLU A 170 -9.37 -5.39 -7.80
N ALA A 171 -8.85 -4.77 -6.73
CA ALA A 171 -7.79 -5.36 -5.91
C ALA A 171 -8.20 -6.68 -5.26
N ALA A 172 -9.47 -6.81 -4.85
CA ALA A 172 -10.03 -8.04 -4.29
C ALA A 172 -9.98 -9.21 -5.29
N LYS A 173 -10.10 -8.96 -6.61
CA LYS A 173 -9.97 -10.00 -7.65
C LYS A 173 -8.55 -10.57 -7.76
N PHE A 174 -7.57 -9.86 -7.21
CA PHE A 174 -6.16 -10.25 -7.19
C PHE A 174 -5.70 -10.68 -5.79
N ASP A 175 -6.63 -10.91 -4.86
CA ASP A 175 -6.35 -11.27 -3.47
C ASP A 175 -5.49 -10.21 -2.74
N ILE A 176 -5.67 -8.94 -3.09
CA ILE A 176 -4.95 -7.82 -2.49
C ILE A 176 -5.88 -7.04 -1.55
N THR A 177 -5.51 -6.96 -0.28
CA THR A 177 -6.17 -6.09 0.70
C THR A 177 -5.50 -4.71 0.71
N LEU A 178 -6.27 -3.66 0.42
CA LEU A 178 -5.79 -2.28 0.43
C LEU A 178 -6.12 -1.60 1.76
N ALA A 179 -5.09 -1.02 2.39
CA ALA A 179 -5.29 -0.17 3.57
C ALA A 179 -5.83 1.21 3.15
N ASP A 180 -6.64 1.80 4.03
CA ASP A 180 -7.26 3.11 3.80
C ASP A 180 -6.23 4.25 3.67
N GLU A 181 -5.06 4.10 4.29
CA GLU A 181 -3.92 5.02 4.22
C GLU A 181 -3.47 5.32 2.77
N ILE A 182 -3.60 4.34 1.87
CA ILE A 182 -3.23 4.49 0.45
C ILE A 182 -4.13 5.52 -0.26
N PHE A 183 -5.35 5.71 0.27
CA PHE A 183 -6.37 6.62 -0.24
C PHE A 183 -6.41 7.97 0.50
N GLU A 184 -5.61 8.15 1.56
CA GLU A 184 -5.53 9.42 2.28
C GLU A 184 -4.65 10.44 1.54
N LYS A 185 -5.22 11.63 1.30
CA LYS A 185 -4.46 12.71 0.65
C LYS A 185 -3.28 13.04 1.55
N PRO A 186 -2.03 13.03 1.05
CA PRO A 186 -0.90 13.49 1.85
C PRO A 186 -1.26 14.90 2.31
N ALA A 187 -1.23 15.12 3.63
CA ALA A 187 -1.64 16.38 4.24
C ALA A 187 -1.00 17.52 3.45
N SER A 188 -1.80 18.21 2.64
CA SER A 188 -1.29 19.27 1.80
C SER A 188 -0.89 20.38 2.73
N GLY A 189 0.40 20.44 3.06
CA GLY A 189 0.97 21.55 3.81
C GLY A 189 0.52 22.83 3.12
N ALA A 190 -0.21 23.66 3.87
CA ALA A 190 -0.58 24.99 3.44
C ALA A 190 0.70 25.74 3.05
N LYS A 191 0.95 25.90 1.76
CA LYS A 191 2.12 26.60 1.28
C LYS A 191 1.81 27.30 -0.04
N GLY A 192 1.65 28.61 0.05
CA GLY A 192 2.40 29.47 -0.86
C GLY A 192 1.70 30.09 -2.06
N ARG A 193 0.44 30.50 -1.95
CA ARG A 193 0.05 31.73 -2.67
C ARG A 193 -0.88 32.57 -1.81
N PRO A 194 -0.41 33.67 -1.19
CA PRO A 194 -1.33 34.66 -0.67
C PRO A 194 -2.21 35.12 -1.84
N LYS A 195 -3.53 35.11 -1.63
CA LYS A 195 -4.50 35.62 -2.60
C LYS A 195 -4.18 37.11 -2.76
N LYS A 196 -3.74 37.52 -3.96
CA LYS A 196 -3.57 38.94 -4.29
C LYS A 196 -4.97 39.56 -4.28
N SER A 197 -5.33 40.16 -3.15
CA SER A 197 -6.48 41.04 -3.06
C SER A 197 -6.09 42.35 -3.73
N THR A 198 -6.65 42.60 -4.91
CA THR A 198 -6.73 43.94 -5.49
C THR A 198 -7.89 44.66 -4.82
N ALA A 199 -7.58 45.56 -3.90
CA ALA A 199 -8.47 46.65 -3.50
C ALA A 199 -7.58 47.86 -3.22
N VAL A 200 -7.70 48.86 -4.10
CA VAL A 200 -7.22 50.22 -3.91
C VAL A 200 -8.18 50.92 -2.95
N ASN A 201 -7.67 51.55 -1.89
CA ASN A 201 -8.15 52.85 -1.44
C ASN A 201 -7.10 53.48 -0.52
N ASP A 202 -6.72 54.71 -0.88
CA ASP A 202 -5.80 55.61 -0.19
C ASP A 202 -6.28 55.94 1.23
N SER A 203 -5.38 55.91 2.20
CA SER A 203 -5.35 56.89 3.28
C SER A 203 -3.98 56.91 3.96
N ASP A 204 -3.45 58.13 4.02
CA ASP A 204 -2.21 58.64 4.58
C ASP A 204 -1.94 58.23 6.04
N GLU A 205 -0.65 58.17 6.42
CA GLU A 205 -0.05 58.59 7.72
C GLU A 205 1.02 57.63 8.32
N ASP A 206 2.26 58.13 8.30
CA ASP A 206 3.42 58.00 9.20
C ASP A 206 3.88 56.65 9.84
N ALA A 207 5.14 56.33 9.51
CA ALA A 207 6.21 55.70 10.31
C ALA A 207 6.02 54.35 11.07
N GLN A 208 7.13 53.59 11.06
CA GLN A 208 7.74 52.85 12.18
C GLN A 208 7.93 51.33 11.95
N LEU A 209 9.16 50.97 11.56
CA LEU A 209 9.71 49.60 11.60
C LEU A 209 10.36 49.33 12.97
N PRO A 210 10.07 48.21 13.66
CA PRO A 210 10.96 47.66 14.68
C PRO A 210 11.67 46.40 14.16
N GLN A 211 12.99 46.47 13.95
CA GLN A 211 14.07 46.00 14.83
C GLN A 211 14.29 44.47 14.87
N ILE A 212 15.28 44.03 14.09
CA ILE A 212 15.93 42.72 14.24
C ILE A 212 17.00 42.86 15.33
N GLN A 213 16.86 42.14 16.44
CA GLN A 213 17.87 42.07 17.49
C GLN A 213 18.93 41.02 17.12
N ILE A 214 20.13 41.47 16.76
CA ILE A 214 21.33 40.64 16.78
C ILE A 214 22.03 40.90 18.11
N LEU A 215 21.95 39.91 19.00
CA LEU A 215 22.58 39.92 20.31
C LEU A 215 24.09 39.73 20.13
N GLY A 216 24.86 40.71 20.62
CA GLY A 216 26.31 40.78 20.48
C GLY A 216 27.08 39.84 21.40
N LEU A 217 28.32 39.57 20.98
CA LEU A 217 29.44 39.20 21.84
C LEU A 217 30.64 40.09 21.41
N LEU A 218 30.96 41.07 22.25
CA LEU A 218 32.13 41.96 22.19
C LEU A 218 33.40 41.17 22.61
N ASP A 219 34.48 41.21 21.83
CA ASP A 219 35.65 42.11 21.94
C ASP A 219 36.45 42.01 23.24
N THR A 220 37.70 41.54 23.12
CA THR A 220 38.85 42.05 23.90
C THR A 220 40.12 41.98 23.05
N GLU A 221 40.55 43.12 22.51
CA GLU A 221 41.93 43.36 22.07
C GLU A 221 42.87 43.46 23.28
N PRO A 222 44.14 43.02 23.15
CA PRO A 222 45.21 43.60 23.94
C PRO A 222 46.25 44.32 23.04
N THR A 223 46.30 45.62 23.27
CA THR A 223 47.40 46.58 23.13
C THR A 223 48.81 46.02 22.86
N SER A 224 49.43 46.44 21.75
CA SER A 224 50.89 46.58 21.60
C SER A 224 51.45 47.55 22.64
N PRO A 225 52.72 47.42 23.09
CA PRO A 225 53.77 48.22 22.46
C PRO A 225 55.22 47.65 22.49
N THR A 226 56.06 48.22 21.62
CA THR A 226 57.52 48.45 21.76
C THR A 226 58.51 47.39 21.25
N SER A 227 59.10 47.69 20.08
CA SER A 227 60.41 47.27 19.52
C SER A 227 61.60 47.71 20.41
N PRO A 228 62.89 47.32 20.20
CA PRO A 228 63.53 46.61 19.09
C PRO A 228 64.01 45.17 19.39
#